data_AF-A0A286GFW3-F1
#
_entry.id   AF-A0A286GFW3-F1
#
_cell.length_a   1.000
_cell.length_b   1.000
_cell.length_c   1.000
_cell.angle_alpha   90.00
_cell.angle_beta   90.00
_cell.angle_gamma   90.00
#
_symmetry.space_group_name_H-M   'P 1'
#
loop_
_entity.id
_entity.type
_entity.pdbx_description
1 polymer ?
#
loop_
_entity_poly.entity_id
_entity_poly.type
_entity_poly.pdbx_seq_one_letter_code
_entity_poly.pdbx_strand_id
1 'polypeptide(L)'
;MSGNAAFGRLGVRPGDADLTVVQFSTAFCGPCRATKARLHQLQATRPGLAVVQVDAESHLEEVRELDVRLTPTLFYLDRDGQLIGRSSGAPRPEELTALVDAHAGVRS
;
A
#
# COMPACT_ATOMS: atom_id res chain seq x y z
N MET A 1 16.70 -11.86 -1.85
CA MET A 1 15.57 -11.24 -2.56
C MET A 1 14.32 -12.04 -2.24
N SER A 2 13.68 -11.79 -1.09
CA SER A 2 12.37 -12.40 -0.80
C SER A 2 11.33 -11.29 -0.73
N GLY A 3 11.23 -10.52 -1.81
CA GLY A 3 10.00 -9.78 -2.10
C GLY A 3 9.07 -10.76 -2.81
N ASN A 4 7.80 -10.83 -2.40
CA ASN A 4 6.82 -11.69 -3.05
C ASN A 4 6.72 -11.31 -4.55
N ALA A 5 6.88 -12.30 -5.44
CA ALA A 5 6.88 -12.09 -6.89
C ALA A 5 5.59 -11.44 -7.40
N ALA A 6 4.46 -11.63 -6.70
CA ALA A 6 3.19 -10.97 -7.00
C ALA A 6 3.31 -9.45 -7.04
N PHE A 7 4.05 -8.82 -6.11
CA PHE A 7 4.22 -7.36 -6.11
C PHE A 7 4.97 -6.87 -7.36
N GLY A 8 5.93 -7.66 -7.85
CA GLY A 8 6.64 -7.35 -9.10
C GLY A 8 5.69 -7.30 -10.31
N ARG A 9 4.74 -8.24 -10.39
CA ARG A 9 3.73 -8.30 -11.46
C ARG A 9 2.73 -7.14 -11.39
N LEU A 10 2.44 -6.64 -10.20
CA LEU A 10 1.61 -5.44 -9.96
C LEU A 10 2.34 -4.12 -10.29
N GLY A 11 3.56 -4.17 -10.81
CA GLY A 11 4.34 -2.99 -11.16
C GLY A 11 4.96 -2.28 -9.93
N VAL A 12 4.95 -2.90 -8.76
CA VAL A 12 5.53 -2.32 -7.54
C VAL A 12 7.05 -2.24 -7.67
N ARG A 13 7.63 -1.09 -7.30
CA ARG A 13 9.07 -0.81 -7.31
C ARG A 13 9.53 -0.27 -5.95
N PRO A 14 9.75 -1.16 -4.96
CA PRO A 14 10.04 -0.73 -3.60
C PRO A 14 11.33 0.07 -3.47
N GLY A 15 12.33 -0.18 -4.32
CA GLY A 15 13.64 0.51 -4.27
C GLY A 15 13.59 2.03 -4.52
N ASP A 16 12.48 2.53 -5.06
CA ASP A 16 12.28 3.94 -5.41
C ASP A 16 11.78 4.79 -4.21
N ALA A 17 11.38 4.16 -3.10
CA ALA A 17 10.81 4.81 -1.93
C ALA A 17 11.23 4.11 -0.62
N ASP A 18 11.14 4.81 0.51
CA ASP A 18 11.45 4.21 1.82
C ASP A 18 10.28 3.34 2.31
N LEU A 19 9.04 3.73 1.96
CA LEU A 19 7.82 2.95 2.17
C LEU A 19 7.00 2.92 0.89
N THR A 20 6.62 1.72 0.44
CA THR A 20 5.63 1.53 -0.62
C THR A 20 4.34 0.94 -0.06
N VAL A 21 3.23 1.64 -0.27
CA VAL A 21 1.89 1.18 0.12
C VAL A 21 1.15 0.68 -1.11
N VAL A 22 0.83 -0.62 -1.13
CA VAL A 22 0.01 -1.23 -2.18
C VAL A 22 -1.41 -1.37 -1.65
N GLN A 23 -2.37 -0.67 -2.26
CA GLN A 23 -3.78 -0.72 -1.88
C GLN A 23 -4.59 -1.48 -2.93
N PHE A 24 -5.14 -2.63 -2.55
CA PHE A 24 -6.18 -3.31 -3.32
C PHE A 24 -7.53 -2.63 -3.09
N SER A 25 -8.25 -2.41 -4.19
CA SER A 25 -9.54 -1.73 -4.22
C SER A 25 -10.46 -2.36 -5.27
N THR A 26 -11.74 -1.99 -5.25
CA THR A 26 -12.71 -2.31 -6.31
C THR A 26 -13.38 -1.02 -6.81
N ALA A 27 -14.03 -1.07 -7.98
CA ALA A 27 -14.54 0.09 -8.71
C ALA A 27 -15.43 1.04 -7.87
N PHE A 28 -16.20 0.52 -6.92
CA PHE A 28 -17.17 1.30 -6.13
C PHE A 28 -16.93 1.27 -4.62
N CYS A 29 -15.69 1.06 -4.18
CA CYS A 29 -15.36 0.99 -2.75
C CYS A 29 -15.21 2.38 -2.10
N GLY A 30 -16.22 2.81 -1.32
CA GLY A 30 -16.20 4.06 -0.55
C GLY A 30 -14.99 4.18 0.41
N PRO A 31 -14.76 3.20 1.30
CA PRO A 31 -13.60 3.19 2.19
C PRO A 31 -12.26 3.24 1.45
N CYS A 32 -12.16 2.58 0.29
CA CYS A 32 -10.94 2.61 -0.53
C CYS A 32 -10.61 4.03 -1.02
N ARG A 33 -11.62 4.81 -1.42
CA ARG A 33 -11.42 6.21 -1.84
C ARG A 33 -10.93 7.08 -0.69
N ALA A 34 -11.48 6.89 0.52
CA ALA A 34 -11.05 7.62 1.71
C ALA A 34 -9.59 7.31 2.07
N THR A 35 -9.22 6.02 2.08
CA THR A 35 -7.83 5.60 2.33
C THR A 35 -6.87 6.15 1.28
N LYS A 36 -7.23 6.08 -0.02
CA LYS A 36 -6.43 6.65 -1.11
C LYS A 36 -6.22 8.15 -0.96
N ALA A 37 -7.27 8.91 -0.63
CA ALA A 37 -7.17 10.35 -0.43
C ALA A 37 -6.21 10.69 0.73
N ARG A 38 -6.28 9.93 1.83
CA ARG A 38 -5.37 10.10 2.97
C ARG A 38 -3.91 9.80 2.58
N LEU A 39 -3.68 8.72 1.86
CA LEU A 39 -2.34 8.37 1.35
C LEU A 39 -1.77 9.48 0.46
N HIS A 40 -2.56 10.05 -0.46
CA HIS A 40 -2.13 11.17 -1.29
C HIS A 40 -1.77 12.43 -0.46
N GLN A 41 -2.51 12.73 0.60
CA GLN A 41 -2.17 13.84 1.50
C GLN A 41 -0.84 13.60 2.21
N LEU A 42 -0.59 12.36 2.66
CA LEU A 42 0.66 12.00 3.31
C LEU A 42 1.85 12.12 2.35
N GLN A 43 1.70 11.65 1.09
CA GLN A 43 2.74 11.75 0.06
C GLN A 43 3.22 13.19 -0.18
N ALA A 44 2.34 14.18 -0.06
CA ALA A 44 2.69 15.59 -0.28
C ALA A 44 3.76 16.12 0.69
N THR A 45 3.94 15.48 1.85
CA THR A 45 4.89 15.92 2.90
C THR A 45 5.96 14.86 3.20
N ARG A 46 5.88 13.70 2.54
CA ARG A 46 6.70 12.51 2.80
C ARG A 46 7.14 11.91 1.48
N PRO A 47 8.19 12.47 0.84
CA PRO A 47 8.62 12.03 -0.48
C PRO A 47 9.19 10.60 -0.49
N GLY A 48 9.49 10.02 0.67
CA GLY A 48 9.82 8.60 0.82
C GLY A 48 8.60 7.67 0.76
N LEU A 49 7.37 8.17 0.56
CA LEU A 49 6.15 7.37 0.44
C LEU A 49 5.72 7.19 -1.02
N ALA A 50 5.77 5.95 -1.51
CA ALA A 50 5.13 5.54 -2.75
C ALA A 50 3.77 4.88 -2.48
N VAL A 51 2.81 5.09 -3.39
CA VAL A 51 1.47 4.51 -3.31
C VAL A 51 1.12 3.86 -4.64
N VAL A 52 0.80 2.58 -4.60
CA VAL A 52 0.35 1.78 -5.75
C VAL A 52 -1.10 1.38 -5.53
N GLN A 53 -1.96 1.71 -6.49
CA GLN A 53 -3.39 1.37 -6.45
C GLN A 53 -3.63 0.19 -7.37
N VAL A 54 -4.19 -0.88 -6.82
CA VAL A 54 -4.45 -2.12 -7.54
C VAL A 54 -5.96 -2.34 -7.56
N ASP A 55 -6.50 -2.53 -8.76
CA ASP A 55 -7.85 -3.05 -8.91
C ASP A 55 -7.84 -4.56 -8.70
N ALA A 56 -8.52 -5.02 -7.65
CA ALA A 56 -8.61 -6.42 -7.29
C ALA A 56 -9.35 -7.24 -8.36
N GLU A 57 -10.32 -6.63 -9.05
CA GLU A 57 -11.13 -7.32 -10.06
C GLU A 57 -10.32 -7.64 -11.32
N SER A 58 -9.29 -6.84 -11.59
CA SER A 58 -8.37 -7.01 -12.72
C SER A 58 -7.13 -7.86 -12.42
N HIS A 59 -6.86 -8.21 -11.14
CA HIS A 59 -5.63 -8.89 -10.70
C HIS A 59 -5.93 -10.10 -9.79
N LEU A 60 -6.79 -11.01 -10.28
CA LEU A 60 -7.33 -12.11 -9.49
C LEU A 60 -6.27 -13.14 -9.04
N GLU A 61 -5.19 -13.30 -9.81
CA GLU A 61 -4.08 -14.20 -9.45
C GLU A 61 -3.34 -13.67 -8.23
N GLU A 62 -2.97 -12.39 -8.25
CA GLU A 62 -2.28 -11.73 -7.15
C GLU A 62 -3.18 -11.60 -5.92
N VAL A 63 -4.48 -11.37 -6.08
CA VAL A 63 -5.47 -11.39 -4.99
C VAL A 63 -5.43 -12.73 -4.25
N ARG A 64 -5.35 -13.85 -4.99
CA ARG A 64 -5.29 -15.20 -4.40
C ARG A 64 -3.94 -15.46 -3.74
N GLU A 65 -2.84 -15.14 -4.42
CA GLU A 65 -1.48 -15.37 -3.92
C GLU A 65 -1.19 -14.54 -2.65
N LEU A 66 -1.70 -13.31 -2.58
CA LEU A 66 -1.52 -12.41 -1.44
C LEU A 66 -2.60 -12.55 -0.35
N ASP A 67 -3.54 -13.49 -0.52
CA ASP A 67 -4.67 -13.74 0.39
C ASP A 67 -5.53 -12.48 0.67
N VAL A 68 -5.87 -11.74 -0.39
CA VAL A 68 -6.75 -10.56 -0.32
C VAL A 68 -8.21 -11.02 -0.28
N ARG A 69 -8.82 -10.96 0.90
CA ARG A 69 -10.20 -11.45 1.15
C ARG A 69 -11.26 -10.35 1.14
N LEU A 70 -10.86 -9.10 1.35
CA LEU A 70 -11.76 -7.95 1.43
C LEU A 70 -11.05 -6.68 0.98
N THR A 71 -11.83 -5.65 0.64
CA THR A 71 -11.29 -4.34 0.23
C THR A 71 -11.72 -3.21 1.16
N PRO A 72 -10.84 -2.22 1.42
CA PRO A 72 -9.45 -2.17 0.95
C PRO A 72 -8.57 -3.17 1.71
N THR A 73 -7.55 -3.72 1.04
CA THR A 73 -6.42 -4.39 1.71
C THR A 73 -5.16 -3.63 1.35
N LEU A 74 -4.35 -3.32 2.37
CA LEU A 74 -3.10 -2.58 2.20
C LEU A 74 -1.92 -3.49 2.53
N PHE A 75 -0.88 -3.44 1.71
CA PHE A 75 0.42 -4.03 2.01
C PHE A 75 1.45 -2.91 2.14
N TYR A 76 2.33 -3.05 3.13
CA TYR A 76 3.38 -2.09 3.44
C TYR A 76 4.72 -2.75 3.16
N LEU A 77 5.46 -2.20 2.19
CA LEU A 77 6.75 -2.72 1.78
C LEU A 77 7.84 -1.72 2.14
N ASP A 78 8.94 -2.20 2.70
CA ASP A 78 10.15 -1.40 2.83
C ASP A 78 10.87 -1.25 1.47
N ARG A 79 11.97 -0.49 1.47
CA ARG A 79 12.79 -0.25 0.29
C ARG A 79 13.38 -1.52 -0.34
N ASP A 80 13.60 -2.56 0.45
CA ASP A 80 14.11 -3.85 0.01
C ASP A 80 12.99 -4.76 -0.54
N GLY A 81 11.75 -4.29 -0.51
CA GLY A 81 10.56 -5.02 -0.95
C GLY A 81 10.11 -6.09 0.05
N GLN A 82 10.56 -6.03 1.30
CA GLN A 82 10.07 -6.88 2.37
C GLN A 82 8.71 -6.40 2.86
N LEU A 83 7.80 -7.35 3.11
CA LEU A 83 6.50 -7.06 3.70
C LEU A 83 6.65 -6.79 5.19
N ILE A 84 6.57 -5.52 5.56
CA ILE A 84 6.68 -5.08 6.97
C ILE A 84 5.32 -5.03 7.68
N GLY A 85 4.21 -5.12 6.93
CA GLY A 85 2.88 -5.27 7.52
C GLY A 85 1.75 -5.30 6.49
N ARG A 86 0.53 -5.60 6.96
CA ARG A 86 -0.70 -5.52 6.15
C ARG A 86 -1.87 -5.00 6.97
N SER A 87 -2.82 -4.36 6.29
CA SER A 87 -4.14 -4.03 6.85
C SER A 87 -5.23 -4.69 6.02
N SER A 88 -6.03 -5.55 6.65
CA SER A 88 -7.23 -6.15 6.03
C SER A 88 -8.43 -5.29 6.40
N GLY A 89 -8.78 -4.34 5.54
CA GLY A 89 -9.77 -3.30 5.78
C GLY A 89 -9.14 -1.90 5.78
N ALA A 90 -9.99 -0.88 5.86
CA ALA A 90 -9.51 0.49 5.99
C ALA A 90 -8.89 0.68 7.39
N PRO A 91 -7.58 0.96 7.49
CA PRO A 91 -6.96 1.28 8.78
C PRO A 91 -7.54 2.59 9.31
N ARG A 92 -7.42 2.80 10.62
CA ARG A 92 -7.78 4.10 11.20
C ARG A 92 -6.83 5.18 10.68
N PRO A 93 -7.29 6.43 10.48
CA PRO A 93 -6.45 7.50 9.94
C PRO A 93 -5.16 7.71 10.74
N GLU A 94 -5.23 7.62 12.07
CA GLU A 94 -4.09 7.75 12.97
C GLU A 94 -3.09 6.58 12.84
N GLU A 95 -3.57 5.34 12.70
CA GLU A 95 -2.72 4.16 12.50
C GLU A 95 -1.96 4.25 11.18
N LEU A 96 -2.66 4.63 10.11
CA LEU A 96 -2.04 4.81 8.80
C LEU A 96 -0.98 5.91 8.83
N THR A 97 -1.25 7.00 9.53
CA THR A 97 -0.30 8.11 9.68
C THR A 97 0.94 7.67 10.45
N ALA A 98 0.76 7.01 11.60
CA ALA A 98 1.85 6.52 12.43
C ALA A 98 2.73 5.50 11.67
N LEU A 99 2.13 4.59 10.93
CA LEU A 99 2.86 3.61 10.12
C LEU A 99 3.70 4.30 9.05
N VAL A 100 3.13 5.28 8.35
CA VAL A 100 3.86 6.04 7.35
C VAL A 100 4.99 6.85 8.00
N ASP A 101 4.74 7.52 9.13
CA ASP A 101 5.74 8.32 9.83
C ASP A 101 6.95 7.50 10.29
N ALA A 102 6.70 6.24 10.69
CA ALA A 102 7.76 5.32 11.11
C ALA A 102 8.68 4.87 9.97
N HIS A 103 8.26 4.96 8.69
CA HIS A 103 8.98 4.36 7.56
C HIS A 103 9.27 5.31 6.39
N ALA A 104 8.59 6.45 6.29
CA ALA A 104 8.77 7.44 5.22
C ALA A 104 8.76 8.86 5.81
N GLY A 105 9.62 9.08 6.81
CA GLY A 105 9.66 10.29 7.64
C GLY A 105 9.48 11.62 6.90
N VAL A 106 8.97 12.62 7.63
CA VAL A 106 8.72 13.96 7.08
C VAL A 106 10.05 14.62 6.72
N ARG A 107 10.15 15.15 5.49
CA ARG A 107 11.28 16.03 5.14
C ARG A 107 10.89 17.47 5.49
N SER A 108 11.62 18.03 6.45
CA SER A 108 11.61 19.45 6.85
C SER A 108 12.17 20.36 5.76
#